data_AF-A0A7Y4QAA9-F1
#
_entry.id   AF-A0A7Y4QAA9-F1
#
_cell.length_a   1.000
_cell.length_b   1.000
_cell.length_c   1.000
_cell.angle_alpha   90.00
_cell.angle_beta   90.00
_cell.angle_gamma   90.00
#
_symmetry.space_group_name_H-M   'P 1'
#
loop_
_entity.id
_entity.type
_entity.pdbx_description
1 polymer ?
#
loop_
_entity_poly.entity_id
_entity_poly.type
_entity_poly.pdbx_seq_one_letter_code
_entity_poly.pdbx_strand_id
1 'polypeptide(L)'
;GQAPLIIQNAAPSCGCTVPDWTKTPIPVGGEGFVKAEFDTKGKPGINNKTITVTANTWPKTTTLKFKAMVTAKPDGANGPTAQ
;
A
#
# COMPACT_ATOMS: atom_id res chain seq x y z
N GLY A 1 22.21 -7.32 -5.96
CA GLY A 1 22.69 -8.14 -4.83
C GLY A 1 23.32 -9.41 -5.36
N GLN A 2 23.92 -10.24 -4.49
CA GLN A 2 24.59 -11.49 -4.89
C GLN A 2 23.82 -12.75 -4.46
N ALA A 3 22.73 -12.59 -3.71
CA ALA A 3 21.86 -13.66 -3.26
C ALA A 3 20.40 -13.35 -3.64
N PRO A 4 19.53 -14.37 -3.71
CA PRO A 4 18.10 -14.16 -3.90
C PRO A 4 17.52 -13.20 -2.85
N LEU A 5 16.65 -12.30 -3.29
CA LEU A 5 15.92 -11.39 -2.41
C LEU A 5 14.76 -12.15 -1.77
N ILE A 6 14.68 -12.10 -0.44
CA ILE A 6 13.62 -12.72 0.36
C ILE A 6 12.92 -11.61 1.13
N ILE A 7 11.63 -11.41 0.82
CA ILE A 7 10.76 -10.50 1.56
C ILE A 7 10.16 -11.26 2.75
N GLN A 8 10.60 -10.89 3.95
CA GLN A 8 10.13 -11.49 5.22
C GLN A 8 8.74 -10.97 5.58
N ASN A 9 8.48 -9.68 5.37
CA ASN A 9 7.22 -9.06 5.75
C ASN A 9 6.93 -7.82 4.89
N ALA A 10 5.64 -7.54 4.66
CA ALA A 10 5.16 -6.24 4.20
C ALA A 10 4.02 -5.81 5.11
N ALA A 11 4.25 -4.77 5.93
CA ALA A 11 3.30 -4.29 6.92
C ALA A 11 2.70 -2.94 6.49
N PRO A 12 1.37 -2.81 6.39
CA PRO A 12 0.73 -1.55 6.07
C PRO A 12 0.68 -0.63 7.31
N SER A 13 0.59 0.68 7.10
CA SER A 13 0.44 1.65 8.20
C SER A 13 -0.96 1.67 8.84
N CYS A 14 -1.97 1.09 8.20
CA CYS A 14 -3.35 0.98 8.69
C CYS A 14 -3.95 -0.35 8.26
N GLY A 15 -4.95 -0.85 9.01
CA GLY A 15 -5.77 -2.00 8.59
C GLY A 15 -6.64 -1.72 7.36
N CYS A 16 -6.66 -0.47 6.88
CA CYS A 16 -7.34 -0.07 5.65
C CYS A 16 -6.55 -0.36 4.36
N THR A 17 -5.33 -0.88 4.49
CA THR A 17 -4.48 -1.27 3.37
C THR A 17 -4.05 -2.69 3.58
N VAL A 18 -4.32 -3.55 2.61
CA VAL A 18 -3.91 -4.96 2.63
C VAL A 18 -2.76 -5.12 1.63
N PRO A 19 -1.56 -5.51 2.09
CA PRO A 19 -0.46 -5.79 1.19
C PRO A 19 -0.49 -7.24 0.72
N ASP A 20 -0.15 -7.45 -0.56
CA ASP A 20 0.24 -8.74 -1.12
C ASP A 20 1.64 -8.61 -1.73
N TRP A 21 2.44 -9.67 -1.68
CA TRP A 21 3.83 -9.61 -2.14
C TRP A 21 4.37 -10.97 -2.51
N THR A 22 5.46 -10.97 -3.29
CA THR A 22 6.17 -12.21 -3.66
C THR A 22 6.70 -12.91 -2.41
N LYS A 23 6.14 -14.08 -2.09
CA LYS A 23 6.52 -14.91 -0.92
C LYS A 23 7.69 -15.86 -1.23
N THR A 24 7.95 -16.10 -2.51
CA THR A 24 9.05 -16.94 -2.97
C THR A 24 10.34 -16.12 -3.08
N PRO A 25 11.52 -16.74 -2.95
CA PRO A 25 12.78 -16.07 -3.21
C PRO A 25 12.84 -15.52 -4.65
N ILE A 26 13.21 -14.25 -4.78
CA ILE A 26 13.38 -13.58 -6.08
C ILE A 26 14.85 -13.77 -6.50
N PRO A 27 15.15 -14.37 -7.66
CA PRO A 27 16.52 -14.62 -8.10
C PRO A 27 17.30 -13.31 -8.33
N VAL A 28 18.62 -13.41 -8.38
CA VAL A 28 19.49 -12.25 -8.66
C VAL A 28 19.16 -11.70 -10.05
N GLY A 29 18.85 -10.40 -10.13
CA GLY A 29 18.42 -9.75 -11.37
C GLY A 29 16.97 -10.05 -11.78
N GLY A 30 16.25 -10.86 -11.02
CA GLY A 30 14.83 -11.11 -11.22
C GLY A 30 13.94 -10.00 -10.65
N GLU A 31 12.66 -10.09 -10.99
CA GLU A 31 11.63 -9.16 -10.54
C GLU A 31 10.63 -9.86 -9.61
N GLY A 32 10.08 -9.09 -8.69
CA GLY A 32 8.98 -9.48 -7.82
C GLY A 32 8.04 -8.28 -7.60
N PHE A 33 7.02 -8.45 -6.77
CA PHE A 33 6.00 -7.43 -6.57
C PHE A 33 5.66 -7.20 -5.11
N VAL A 34 5.20 -5.98 -4.84
CA VAL A 34 4.43 -5.61 -3.64
C VAL A 34 3.19 -4.87 -4.14
N LYS A 35 2.02 -5.45 -3.92
CA LYS A 35 0.71 -4.91 -4.28
C LYS A 35 0.04 -4.37 -3.02
N ALA A 36 -0.60 -3.21 -3.14
CA ALA A 36 -1.34 -2.59 -2.06
C ALA A 36 -2.81 -2.46 -2.45
N GLU A 37 -3.71 -3.04 -1.66
CA GLU A 37 -5.16 -2.88 -1.82
C GLU A 37 -5.66 -1.95 -0.73
N PHE A 38 -6.17 -0.77 -1.11
CA PHE A 38 -6.60 0.28 -0.19
C PHE A 38 -8.12 0.42 -0.19
N ASP A 39 -8.75 0.28 0.98
CA ASP A 39 -10.17 0.57 1.17
C ASP A 39 -10.39 2.08 1.31
N THR A 40 -11.06 2.65 0.31
CA THR A 40 -11.38 4.08 0.21
C THR A 40 -12.67 4.47 0.95
N LYS A 41 -13.44 3.50 1.44
CA LYS A 41 -14.73 3.74 2.10
C LYS A 41 -14.54 4.62 3.34
N GLY A 42 -15.25 5.75 3.37
CA GLY A 42 -15.17 6.72 4.46
C GLY A 42 -13.82 7.45 4.55
N LYS A 43 -13.05 7.50 3.46
CA LYS A 43 -11.73 8.18 3.42
C LYS A 43 -11.63 9.21 2.30
N PRO A 44 -12.56 10.17 2.16
CA PRO A 44 -12.48 11.20 1.14
C PRO A 44 -11.24 12.08 1.29
N GLY A 45 -10.82 12.72 0.20
CA GLY A 45 -9.66 13.61 0.17
C GLY A 45 -8.32 12.90 0.01
N ILE A 46 -7.24 13.56 0.44
CA ILE A 46 -5.88 13.07 0.27
C ILE A 46 -5.54 12.02 1.32
N ASN A 47 -5.12 10.85 0.85
CA ASN A 47 -4.68 9.74 1.66
C ASN A 47 -3.21 9.45 1.37
N ASN A 48 -2.34 9.64 2.37
CA ASN A 48 -0.96 9.19 2.33
C ASN A 48 -0.86 7.87 3.09
N LYS A 49 -0.42 6.81 2.41
CA LYS A 49 -0.32 5.46 2.97
C LYS A 49 1.08 4.94 2.79
N THR A 50 1.46 4.04 3.69
CA THR A 50 2.81 3.50 3.76
C THR A 50 2.76 1.99 3.94
N ILE A 51 3.68 1.28 3.28
CA ILE A 51 3.96 -0.13 3.49
C ILE A 51 5.43 -0.28 3.84
N THR A 52 5.70 -0.89 4.98
CA THR A 52 7.05 -1.19 5.46
C THR A 52 7.40 -2.60 5.06
N VAL A 53 8.38 -2.75 4.18
CA VAL A 53 8.89 -4.02 3.69
C VAL A 53 10.15 -4.39 4.45
N THR A 54 10.18 -5.60 5.02
CA THR A 54 11.35 -6.17 5.68
C THR A 54 11.89 -7.29 4.81
N ALA A 55 13.18 -7.23 4.47
CA ALA A 55 13.83 -8.21 3.61
C ALA A 55 15.28 -8.51 4.05
N ASN A 56 15.94 -9.47 3.41
CA ASN A 56 17.39 -9.73 3.58
C ASN A 56 18.27 -8.68 2.87
N THR A 57 17.96 -7.39 3.06
CA THR A 57 18.66 -6.25 2.46
C THR A 57 19.39 -5.43 3.53
N TRP A 58 20.24 -4.50 3.12
CA TRP A 58 20.85 -3.50 4.00
C TRP A 58 20.56 -2.09 3.45
N PRO A 59 19.77 -1.26 4.15
CA PRO A 59 19.07 -1.54 5.42
C PRO A 59 18.01 -2.65 5.28
N LYS A 60 17.72 -3.36 6.38
CA LYS A 60 16.75 -4.49 6.40
C LYS A 60 15.33 -4.07 6.00
N THR A 61 15.02 -2.81 6.23
CA THR A 61 13.67 -2.26 6.13
C THR A 61 13.62 -1.18 5.08
N THR A 62 12.66 -1.29 4.15
CA THR A 62 12.39 -0.30 3.11
C THR A 62 10.95 0.18 3.23
N THR A 63 10.74 1.48 3.16
CA THR A 63 9.41 2.09 3.31
C THR A 63 8.87 2.55 1.96
N LEU A 64 7.80 1.90 1.50
CA LEU A 64 7.08 2.27 0.29
C LEU A 64 5.92 3.21 0.65
N LYS A 65 5.78 4.31 -0.08
CA LYS A 65 4.73 5.31 0.17
C LYS A 65 3.89 5.49 -1.08
N PHE A 66 2.58 5.59 -0.91
CA PHE A 66 1.66 5.96 -1.98
C PHE A 66 0.69 7.04 -1.52
N LYS A 67 0.23 7.84 -2.48
CA LYS A 67 -0.74 8.91 -2.27
C LYS A 67 -1.94 8.66 -3.16
N ALA A 68 -3.14 8.73 -2.58
CA ALA A 68 -4.40 8.59 -3.29
C ALA A 68 -5.31 9.78 -2.97
N MET A 69 -5.99 10.30 -3.98
CA MET A 69 -7.08 11.25 -3.78
C MET A 69 -8.39 10.52 -3.98
N VAL A 70 -9.21 10.46 -2.93
CA VAL A 70 -10.49 9.77 -2.94
C VAL A 70 -11.59 10.80 -3.11
N THR A 71 -12.32 10.73 -4.21
CA THR A 71 -13.55 11.49 -4.39
C THR A 71 -14.58 11.00 -3.38
N ALA A 72 -15.18 11.93 -2.63
CA ALA A 72 -16.28 11.57 -1.75
C ALA A 72 -17.41 10.95 -2.58
N LYS A 73 -18.01 9.87 -2.07
CA LYS A 73 -19.29 9.43 -2.61
C LYS A 73 -20.27 10.61 -2.41
N PRO A 74 -21.00 11.07 -3.44
CA PRO A 74 -22.06 12.02 -3.22
C PRO A 74 -23.09 11.36 -2.31
N ASP A 75 -23.07 11.74 -1.03
CA ASP A 75 -24.09 11.35 -0.08
C ASP A 75 -25.36 12.10 -0.50
N GLY A 76 -26.40 11.37 -0.90
CA GLY A 76 -27.73 11.93 -1.15
C GLY A 76 -28.39 12.58 0.08
N ALA A 77 -27.63 12.85 1.14
CA ALA A 77 -28.05 13.56 2.35
C ALA A 77 -27.87 15.09 2.26
N ASN A 78 -27.21 15.59 1.21
CA ASN A 78 -27.21 17.01 0.86
C ASN A 78 -27.71 17.17 -0.59
N GLY A 79 -28.98 16.79 -0.83
CA GLY A 79 -29.71 17.34 -1.98
C GLY A 79 -29.74 18.87 -1.89
N PRO A 80 -29.95 19.59 -3.01
CA PRO A 80 -30.04 21.04 -2.97
C PRO A 80 -31.13 21.43 -1.98
N THR A 81 -30.78 22.19 -0.95
CA THR A 81 -31.77 22.90 -0.16
C THR A 81 -32.42 23.85 -1.16
N ALA A 82 -33.64 23.54 -1.58
CA ALA A 82 -34.47 24.46 -2.33
C ALA A 82 -34.66 25.70 -1.44
N GLN A 83 -34.08 26.82 -1.89
CA GLN A 83 -34.49 28.16 -1.49
C GLN A 83 -35.47 28.66 -2.54
#